data_AF-A0A8T0WJ23-F1
#
_entry.id   AF-A0A8T0WJ23-F1
#
_cell.length_a   1.000
_cell.length_b   1.000
_cell.length_c   1.000
_cell.angle_alpha   90.00
_cell.angle_beta   90.00
_cell.angle_gamma   90.00
#
_symmetry.space_group_name_H-M   'P 1'
#
loop_
_entity.id
_entity.type
_entity.pdbx_description
1 polymer ?
#
loop_
_entity_poly.entity_id
_entity_poly.type
_entity_poly.pdbx_seq_one_letter_code
_entity_poly.pdbx_strand_id
1 'polypeptide(L)'
;MQKYHPTRVITLTYQPFILTTTAIFTYHEAKVNTRMRNLAGYILFFLSSFAATILNVATSERDGMAPFIGICIIAAAFGVADGHVQGGMTGDLSLMCPEFIQSFFAGLAASGAITSALRLVTKAAFENSRDGLSKGAMLFSSILCFFVLVCVLLYAFIFPKLPIVKYYRSKAASEGSLMVTANLAAGEIQNRSNPTSDEDPACVERLSTKQLLLQNIDYALDMFLIYKVLIFPGFLAEDTGSHSLGPW
;
A
#
# COMPACT_ATOMS: atom_id res chain seq x y z
N MET A 1 -21.91 13.40 -25.70
CA MET A 1 -20.49 13.13 -25.40
C MET A 1 -20.42 12.81 -23.93
N GLN A 2 -20.11 11.56 -23.58
CA GLN A 2 -20.20 11.07 -22.20
C GLN A 2 -19.18 11.83 -21.34
N LYS A 3 -19.65 12.53 -20.30
CA LYS A 3 -18.77 13.22 -19.34
C LYS A 3 -17.96 12.15 -18.61
N TYR A 4 -16.70 11.99 -18.98
CA TYR A 4 -15.75 11.19 -18.22
C TYR A 4 -15.57 11.85 -16.85
N HIS A 5 -15.85 11.13 -15.76
CA HIS A 5 -15.49 11.55 -14.40
C HIS A 5 -14.12 10.94 -14.07
N PRO A 6 -13.01 11.70 -14.18
CA PRO A 6 -11.66 11.18 -14.04
C PRO A 6 -11.43 10.59 -12.65
N THR A 7 -12.04 11.18 -11.63
CA THR A 7 -11.98 10.74 -10.22
C THR A 7 -12.44 9.29 -10.06
N ARG A 8 -13.58 8.92 -10.68
CA ARG A 8 -14.13 7.56 -10.61
C ARG A 8 -13.18 6.55 -11.25
N VAL A 9 -12.60 6.90 -12.40
CA VAL A 9 -11.69 6.01 -13.15
C VAL A 9 -10.38 5.82 -12.39
N ILE A 10 -9.87 6.85 -11.73
CA ILE A 10 -8.63 6.77 -10.93
C ILE A 10 -8.81 5.78 -9.77
N THR A 11 -9.90 5.86 -9.01
CA THR A 11 -10.17 4.90 -7.91
C THR A 11 -10.36 3.48 -8.43
N LEU A 12 -11.12 3.31 -9.52
CA LEU A 12 -11.31 2.03 -10.20
C LEU A 12 -10.01 1.43 -10.73
N THR A 13 -9.04 2.25 -11.08
CA THR A 13 -7.73 1.78 -11.55
C THR A 13 -6.83 1.45 -10.36
N TYR A 14 -6.67 2.39 -9.42
CA TYR A 14 -5.76 2.28 -8.29
C TYR A 14 -6.07 1.06 -7.38
N GLN A 15 -7.32 0.93 -6.96
CA GLN A 15 -7.73 0.04 -5.87
C GLN A 15 -7.58 -1.46 -6.23
N PRO A 16 -7.92 -1.95 -7.44
CA PRO A 16 -7.63 -3.32 -7.87
C PRO A 16 -6.14 -3.65 -7.97
N PHE A 17 -5.29 -2.70 -8.40
CA PHE A 17 -3.85 -2.96 -8.50
C PHE A 17 -3.21 -3.15 -7.12
N ILE A 18 -3.66 -2.42 -6.10
CA ILE A 18 -3.21 -2.64 -4.72
C ILE A 18 -3.53 -4.06 -4.27
N LEU A 19 -4.79 -4.48 -4.40
CA LEU A 19 -5.21 -5.82 -3.96
C LEU A 19 -4.46 -6.91 -4.71
N THR A 20 -4.40 -6.79 -6.04
CA THR A 20 -3.76 -7.79 -6.90
C THR A 20 -2.29 -7.93 -6.54
N THR A 21 -1.58 -6.80 -6.40
CA THR A 21 -0.17 -6.79 -6.04
C THR A 21 0.05 -7.38 -4.65
N THR A 22 -0.77 -6.96 -3.67
CA THR A 22 -0.69 -7.48 -2.30
C THR A 22 -0.94 -8.99 -2.26
N ALA A 23 -1.99 -9.48 -2.94
CA ALA A 23 -2.32 -10.90 -3.01
C ALA A 23 -1.22 -11.73 -3.67
N ILE A 24 -0.62 -11.24 -4.77
CA ILE A 24 0.50 -11.92 -5.43
C ILE A 24 1.69 -12.08 -4.48
N PHE A 25 2.04 -11.00 -3.75
CA PHE A 25 3.15 -11.05 -2.81
C PHE A 25 2.86 -11.88 -1.57
N THR A 26 1.63 -11.87 -1.05
CA THR A 26 1.22 -12.73 0.05
C THR A 26 1.27 -14.21 -0.37
N TYR A 27 0.88 -14.54 -1.60
CA TYR A 27 0.99 -15.92 -2.10
C TYR A 27 2.44 -16.38 -2.29
N HIS A 28 3.33 -15.47 -2.71
CA HIS A 28 4.76 -15.77 -2.95
C HIS A 28 5.67 -15.35 -1.79
N GLU A 29 5.12 -15.08 -0.60
CA GLU A 29 5.84 -14.45 0.52
C GLU A 29 7.14 -15.18 0.85
N ALA A 30 7.11 -16.51 0.92
CA ALA A 30 8.26 -17.34 1.27
C ALA A 30 9.47 -17.19 0.32
N LYS A 31 9.27 -16.64 -0.89
CA LYS A 31 10.32 -16.45 -1.90
C LYS A 31 10.76 -14.99 -2.05
N VAL A 32 10.05 -14.05 -1.42
CA VAL A 32 10.24 -12.62 -1.65
C VAL A 32 10.96 -11.99 -0.46
N ASN A 33 12.05 -11.27 -0.72
CA ASN A 33 12.70 -10.47 0.29
C ASN A 33 11.87 -9.19 0.54
N THR A 34 11.22 -9.11 1.71
CA THR A 34 10.34 -7.99 2.09
C THR A 34 11.06 -6.63 2.04
N ARG A 35 12.35 -6.57 2.37
CA ARG A 35 13.12 -5.32 2.28
C ARG A 35 13.22 -4.84 0.83
N MET A 36 13.54 -5.74 -0.10
CA MET A 36 13.66 -5.41 -1.52
C MET A 36 12.30 -5.07 -2.13
N ARG A 37 11.24 -5.79 -1.73
CA ARG A 37 9.85 -5.48 -2.09
C ARG A 37 9.48 -4.05 -1.70
N ASN A 38 9.68 -3.67 -0.44
CA ASN A 38 9.34 -2.32 0.04
C ASN A 38 10.19 -1.24 -0.63
N LEU A 39 11.49 -1.48 -0.83
CA LEU A 39 12.37 -0.51 -1.51
C LEU A 39 11.94 -0.31 -2.97
N ALA A 40 11.61 -1.38 -3.68
CA ALA A 40 11.07 -1.30 -5.04
C ALA A 40 9.76 -0.51 -5.07
N GLY A 41 8.86 -0.73 -4.12
CA GLY A 41 7.62 0.03 -3.98
C GLY A 41 7.85 1.52 -3.75
N TYR A 42 8.75 1.90 -2.83
CA TYR A 42 9.10 3.30 -2.59
C TYR A 42 9.74 3.98 -3.80
N ILE A 43 10.64 3.29 -4.51
CA ILE A 43 11.21 3.81 -5.77
C ILE A 43 10.13 3.98 -6.82
N LEU A 44 9.19 3.04 -6.94
CA LEU A 44 8.07 3.14 -7.87
C LEU A 44 7.13 4.30 -7.52
N PHE A 45 6.87 4.56 -6.24
CA PHE A 45 6.16 5.76 -5.79
C PHE A 45 6.85 7.04 -6.24
N PHE A 46 8.17 7.13 -6.07
CA PHE A 46 8.96 8.29 -6.49
C PHE A 46 8.90 8.48 -8.01
N LEU A 47 9.16 7.42 -8.79
CA LEU A 47 9.10 7.48 -10.25
C LEU A 47 7.70 7.85 -10.76
N SER A 48 6.64 7.32 -10.14
CA SER A 48 5.25 7.65 -10.48
C SER A 48 4.92 9.11 -10.16
N SER A 49 5.40 9.63 -9.02
CA SER A 49 5.22 11.05 -8.63
C SER A 49 5.99 12.00 -9.55
N PHE A 50 7.20 11.60 -9.96
CA PHE A 50 7.99 12.34 -10.92
C PHE A 50 7.34 12.34 -12.31
N ALA A 51 6.84 11.18 -12.77
CA ALA A 51 6.06 11.06 -13.99
C ALA A 51 4.78 11.90 -13.96
N ALA A 52 4.07 11.95 -12.83
CA ALA A 52 2.91 12.82 -12.64
C ALA A 52 3.27 14.30 -12.78
N THR A 53 4.42 14.70 -12.23
CA THR A 53 4.92 16.07 -12.35
C THR A 53 5.26 16.41 -13.80
N ILE A 54 5.96 15.52 -14.52
CA ILE A 54 6.25 15.69 -15.95
C ILE A 54 4.95 15.78 -16.77
N LEU A 55 4.00 14.87 -16.52
CA LEU A 55 2.73 14.87 -17.23
C LEU A 55 1.98 16.18 -17.00
N ASN A 56 1.87 16.63 -15.75
CA ASN A 56 1.23 17.90 -15.41
C ASN A 56 1.88 19.10 -16.11
N VAL A 57 3.21 19.15 -16.19
CA VAL A 57 3.93 20.20 -16.92
C VAL A 57 3.66 20.11 -18.43
N ALA A 58 3.71 18.90 -19.00
CA ALA A 58 3.56 18.67 -20.43
C ALA A 58 2.12 18.85 -20.94
N THR A 59 1.12 18.71 -20.08
CA THR A 59 -0.30 18.76 -20.43
C THR A 59 -1.03 19.99 -19.90
N SER A 60 -0.32 20.94 -19.28
CA SER A 60 -0.86 22.16 -18.65
C SER A 60 -1.80 23.01 -19.54
N GLU A 61 -1.80 22.79 -20.86
CA GLU A 61 -2.62 23.52 -21.84
C GLU A 61 -3.40 22.60 -22.81
N ARG A 62 -3.36 21.27 -22.62
CA ARG A 62 -3.95 20.30 -23.55
C ARG A 62 -5.00 19.43 -22.88
N ASP A 63 -6.25 19.67 -23.23
CA ASP A 63 -7.35 18.74 -22.95
C ASP A 63 -7.43 17.67 -24.04
N GLY A 64 -7.42 16.39 -23.65
CA GLY A 64 -7.51 15.29 -24.60
C GLY A 64 -7.40 13.90 -23.98
N MET A 65 -7.57 12.87 -24.81
CA MET A 65 -7.49 11.46 -24.40
C MET A 65 -6.09 11.05 -23.93
N ALA A 66 -5.02 11.60 -24.50
CA ALA A 66 -3.65 11.22 -24.16
C ALA A 66 -3.23 11.60 -22.72
N PRO A 67 -3.45 12.84 -22.23
CA PRO A 67 -3.26 13.20 -20.82
C PRO A 67 -4.05 12.29 -19.88
N PHE A 68 -5.31 11.99 -20.21
CA PHE A 68 -6.17 11.12 -19.43
C PHE A 68 -5.64 9.69 -19.32
N ILE A 69 -5.20 9.10 -20.44
CA ILE A 69 -4.56 7.77 -20.44
C ILE A 69 -3.28 7.80 -19.59
N GLY A 70 -2.48 8.87 -19.70
CA GLY A 70 -1.28 9.06 -18.88
C GLY A 70 -1.60 9.05 -17.38
N ILE A 71 -2.62 9.80 -16.96
CA ILE A 71 -3.08 9.82 -15.56
C ILE A 71 -3.52 8.43 -15.10
N CYS A 72 -4.24 7.68 -15.95
CA CYS A 72 -4.67 6.32 -15.60
C CYS A 72 -3.49 5.35 -15.43
N ILE A 73 -2.48 5.42 -16.30
CA ILE A 73 -1.26 4.60 -16.19
C ILE A 73 -0.50 4.94 -14.91
N ILE A 74 -0.36 6.23 -14.59
CA ILE A 74 0.29 6.68 -13.36
C ILE A 74 -0.50 6.23 -12.12
N ALA A 75 -1.83 6.32 -12.15
CA ALA A 75 -2.68 5.81 -11.08
C ALA A 75 -2.53 4.30 -10.88
N ALA A 76 -2.45 3.52 -11.96
CA ALA A 76 -2.14 2.08 -11.89
C ALA A 76 -0.79 1.82 -11.24
N ALA A 77 0.26 2.56 -11.65
CA ALA A 77 1.60 2.44 -11.10
C ALA A 77 1.65 2.79 -9.59
N PHE A 78 0.91 3.83 -9.17
CA PHE A 78 0.73 4.14 -7.76
C PHE A 78 0.06 2.99 -7.00
N GLY A 79 -0.97 2.35 -7.56
CA GLY A 79 -1.64 1.21 -6.93
C GLY A 79 -0.71 0.00 -6.75
N VAL A 80 0.14 -0.27 -7.75
CA VAL A 80 1.18 -1.30 -7.65
C VAL A 80 2.23 -0.93 -6.60
N ALA A 81 2.67 0.33 -6.56
CA ALA A 81 3.62 0.81 -5.56
C ALA A 81 3.09 0.67 -4.13
N ASP A 82 1.82 1.01 -3.93
CA ASP A 82 1.15 0.89 -2.63
C ASP A 82 1.00 -0.56 -2.20
N GLY A 83 0.57 -1.46 -3.10
CA GLY A 83 0.53 -2.90 -2.80
C GLY A 83 1.90 -3.51 -2.45
N HIS A 84 2.99 -2.97 -2.97
CA HIS A 84 4.34 -3.35 -2.54
C HIS A 84 4.59 -2.89 -1.10
N VAL A 85 4.47 -1.58 -0.84
CA VAL A 85 4.86 -0.95 0.43
C VAL A 85 3.89 -1.27 1.55
N GLN A 86 2.59 -1.03 1.37
CA GLN A 86 1.59 -1.24 2.40
C GLN A 86 1.55 -2.70 2.82
N GLY A 87 1.47 -3.64 1.87
CA GLY A 87 1.46 -5.06 2.18
C GLY A 87 2.76 -5.55 2.83
N GLY A 88 3.92 -5.08 2.37
CA GLY A 88 5.21 -5.52 2.92
C GLY A 88 5.51 -4.90 4.28
N MET A 89 5.16 -3.63 4.49
CA MET A 89 5.32 -2.96 5.78
C MET A 89 4.34 -3.50 6.83
N THR A 90 3.09 -3.77 6.45
CA THR A 90 2.10 -4.40 7.33
C THR A 90 2.59 -5.77 7.79
N GLY A 91 3.16 -6.57 6.88
CA GLY A 91 3.79 -7.84 7.22
C GLY A 91 4.96 -7.69 8.20
N ASP A 92 5.93 -6.82 7.90
CA ASP A 92 7.09 -6.56 8.77
C ASP A 92 6.67 -6.10 10.18
N LEU A 93 5.66 -5.23 10.27
CA LEU A 93 5.17 -4.69 11.54
C LEU A 93 4.30 -5.67 12.33
N SER A 94 3.62 -6.61 11.67
CA SER A 94 2.80 -7.63 12.34
C SER A 94 3.62 -8.57 13.24
N LEU A 95 4.93 -8.67 12.98
CA LEU A 95 5.89 -9.43 13.78
C LEU A 95 6.42 -8.63 14.99
N MET A 96 5.96 -7.39 15.16
CA MET A 96 6.35 -6.49 16.24
C MET A 96 5.15 -6.20 17.16
N CYS A 97 5.25 -5.17 18.00
CA CYS A 97 4.14 -4.78 18.87
C CYS A 97 2.96 -4.19 18.07
N PRO A 98 1.70 -4.39 18.53
CA PRO A 98 0.50 -3.88 17.86
C PRO A 98 0.45 -2.34 17.74
N GLU A 99 1.16 -1.62 18.61
CA GLU A 99 1.25 -0.16 18.56
C GLU A 99 1.93 0.32 17.28
N PHE A 100 2.85 -0.46 16.70
CA PHE A 100 3.55 -0.06 15.48
C PHE A 100 2.68 -0.18 14.24
N ILE A 101 1.92 -1.27 14.10
CA ILE A 101 0.98 -1.42 12.99
C ILE A 101 -0.14 -0.38 13.10
N GLN A 102 -0.64 -0.10 14.30
CA GLN A 102 -1.62 0.95 14.55
C GLN A 102 -1.06 2.34 14.19
N SER A 103 0.17 2.65 14.62
CA SER A 103 0.83 3.93 14.29
C SER A 103 1.06 4.08 12.79
N PHE A 104 1.38 2.99 12.09
CA PHE A 104 1.55 2.99 10.63
C PHE A 104 0.24 3.33 9.90
N PHE A 105 -0.87 2.68 10.25
CA PHE A 105 -2.18 3.00 9.66
C PHE A 105 -2.71 4.37 10.06
N ALA A 106 -2.45 4.81 11.30
CA ALA A 106 -2.76 6.18 11.72
C ALA A 106 -1.97 7.21 10.90
N GLY A 107 -0.69 6.94 10.62
CA GLY A 107 0.14 7.77 9.74
C GLY A 107 -0.37 7.82 8.29
N LEU A 108 -0.85 6.70 7.74
CA LEU A 108 -1.50 6.64 6.43
C LEU A 108 -2.79 7.48 6.39
N ALA A 109 -3.62 7.41 7.42
CA ALA A 109 -4.82 8.24 7.50
C ALA A 109 -4.49 9.74 7.62
N ALA A 110 -3.51 10.07 8.47
CA ALA A 110 -3.04 11.43 8.66
C ALA A 110 -2.44 12.02 7.38
N SER A 111 -1.68 11.25 6.61
CA SER A 111 -1.11 11.72 5.33
C SER A 111 -2.22 12.06 4.33
N GLY A 112 -3.28 11.25 4.23
CA GLY A 112 -4.45 11.56 3.39
C GLY A 112 -5.15 12.87 3.78
N ALA A 113 -5.30 13.12 5.09
CA ALA A 113 -5.86 14.38 5.59
C ALA A 113 -4.94 15.58 5.27
N ILE A 114 -3.63 15.45 5.49
CA ILE A 114 -2.63 16.48 5.19
C ILE A 114 -2.59 16.78 3.68
N THR A 115 -2.58 15.76 2.83
CA THR A 115 -2.60 15.92 1.38
C THR A 115 -3.87 16.64 0.91
N SER A 116 -5.02 16.33 1.51
CA SER A 116 -6.29 17.02 1.22
C SER A 116 -6.24 18.49 1.65
N ALA A 117 -5.77 18.77 2.86
CA ALA A 117 -5.58 20.15 3.34
C ALA A 117 -4.62 20.93 2.44
N LEU A 118 -3.49 20.33 2.05
CA LEU A 118 -2.51 20.93 1.14
C LEU A 118 -3.12 21.23 -0.23
N ARG A 119 -3.95 20.33 -0.77
CA ARG A 119 -4.68 20.55 -2.03
C ARG A 119 -5.64 21.75 -1.91
N LEU A 120 -6.36 21.88 -0.80
CA LEU A 120 -7.27 23.02 -0.55
C LEU A 120 -6.50 24.33 -0.44
N VAL A 121 -5.42 24.36 0.35
CA VAL A 121 -4.56 25.54 0.51
C VAL A 121 -3.95 25.95 -0.83
N THR A 122 -3.47 24.98 -1.61
CA THR A 122 -2.89 25.26 -2.93
C THR A 122 -3.95 25.82 -3.88
N LYS A 123 -5.15 25.24 -3.91
CA LYS A 123 -6.25 25.79 -4.72
C LYS A 123 -6.57 27.23 -4.31
N ALA A 124 -6.77 27.49 -3.02
CA ALA A 124 -7.10 28.83 -2.51
C ALA A 124 -5.98 29.86 -2.81
N ALA A 125 -4.72 29.45 -2.74
CA ALA A 125 -3.58 30.33 -3.02
C ALA A 125 -3.49 30.74 -4.50
N PHE A 126 -3.97 29.90 -5.42
CA PHE A 126 -3.81 30.11 -6.86
C PHE A 126 -5.13 30.40 -7.61
N GLU A 127 -6.30 30.34 -6.96
CA GLU A 127 -7.61 30.49 -7.63
C GLU A 127 -7.79 31.80 -8.40
N ASN A 128 -7.12 32.88 -7.96
CA ASN A 128 -7.23 34.22 -8.56
C ASN A 128 -6.14 34.52 -9.61
N SER A 129 -5.31 33.54 -9.97
CA SER A 129 -4.19 33.73 -10.90
C SER A 129 -4.50 33.19 -12.31
N ARG A 130 -3.99 33.85 -13.35
CA ARG A 130 -4.00 33.31 -14.72
C ARG A 130 -3.20 32.00 -14.76
N ASP A 131 -3.86 30.94 -15.18
CA ASP A 131 -3.37 29.54 -15.14
C ASP A 131 -3.07 29.03 -13.72
N GLY A 132 -3.72 29.63 -12.72
CA GLY A 132 -3.48 29.34 -11.31
C GLY A 132 -3.71 27.89 -10.93
N LEU A 133 -4.74 27.23 -11.48
CA LEU A 133 -5.02 25.83 -11.19
C LEU A 133 -3.88 24.90 -11.64
N SER A 134 -3.32 25.13 -12.83
CA SER A 134 -2.18 24.33 -13.31
C SER A 134 -0.91 24.60 -12.51
N LYS A 135 -0.61 25.88 -12.23
CA LYS A 135 0.54 26.25 -11.39
C LYS A 135 0.44 25.67 -9.98
N GLY A 136 -0.76 25.69 -9.39
CA GLY A 136 -1.06 25.03 -8.13
C GLY A 136 -0.86 23.52 -8.20
N ALA A 137 -1.38 22.86 -9.24
CA ALA A 137 -1.18 21.42 -9.43
C ALA A 137 0.29 21.03 -9.59
N MET A 138 1.08 21.81 -10.32
CA MET A 138 2.53 21.61 -10.46
C MET A 138 3.26 21.77 -9.12
N LEU A 139 2.94 22.82 -8.34
CA LEU A 139 3.54 23.06 -7.03
C LEU A 139 3.19 21.94 -6.04
N PHE A 140 1.92 21.55 -5.98
CA PHE A 140 1.44 20.44 -5.17
C PHE A 140 2.15 19.12 -5.53
N SER A 141 2.21 18.79 -6.83
CA SER A 141 2.87 17.58 -7.34
C SER A 141 4.36 17.57 -7.00
N SER A 142 5.04 18.72 -7.11
CA SER A 142 6.46 18.86 -6.77
C SER A 142 6.71 18.65 -5.27
N ILE A 143 5.89 19.26 -4.40
CA ILE A 143 5.98 19.06 -2.94
C ILE A 143 5.80 17.59 -2.59
N LEU A 144 4.77 16.93 -3.14
CA LEU A 144 4.56 15.49 -2.91
C LEU A 144 5.73 14.64 -3.40
N CYS A 145 6.26 14.93 -4.59
CA CYS A 145 7.41 14.21 -5.14
C CYS A 145 8.64 14.32 -4.23
N PHE A 146 8.88 15.50 -3.63
CA PHE A 146 9.95 15.71 -2.66
C PHE A 146 9.73 14.90 -1.37
N PHE A 147 8.53 14.94 -0.79
CA PHE A 147 8.20 14.14 0.39
C PHE A 147 8.37 12.64 0.15
N VAL A 148 7.95 12.14 -1.02
CA VAL A 148 8.14 10.74 -1.40
C VAL A 148 9.62 10.38 -1.51
N LEU A 149 10.46 11.26 -2.07
CA LEU A 149 11.92 11.06 -2.10
C LEU A 149 12.49 10.97 -0.67
N VAL A 150 12.05 11.84 0.23
CA VAL A 150 12.43 11.76 1.65
C VAL A 150 12.00 10.42 2.24
N CYS A 151 10.77 9.94 1.98
CA CYS A 151 10.32 8.61 2.42
C CYS A 151 11.22 7.48 1.90
N VAL A 152 11.65 7.52 0.63
CA VAL A 152 12.61 6.55 0.06
C VAL A 152 13.91 6.55 0.87
N LEU A 153 14.48 7.72 1.15
CA LEU A 153 15.73 7.85 1.89
C LEU A 153 15.59 7.38 3.35
N LEU A 154 14.50 7.77 4.03
CA LEU A 154 14.20 7.32 5.39
C LEU A 154 14.09 5.79 5.45
N TYR A 155 13.38 5.18 4.50
CA TYR A 155 13.22 3.72 4.46
C TYR A 155 14.53 3.00 4.07
N ALA A 156 15.29 3.54 3.12
CA ALA A 156 16.52 2.89 2.64
C ALA A 156 17.64 2.94 3.69
N PHE A 157 17.82 4.09 4.36
CA PHE A 157 19.00 4.36 5.18
C PHE A 157 18.75 4.38 6.68
N ILE A 158 17.57 4.83 7.14
CA ILE A 158 17.29 5.02 8.57
C ILE A 158 16.54 3.81 9.13
N PHE A 159 15.44 3.39 8.50
CA PHE A 159 14.57 2.32 9.00
C PHE A 159 15.33 1.01 9.33
N PRO A 160 16.23 0.47 8.48
CA PRO A 160 16.94 -0.78 8.76
C PRO A 160 18.00 -0.62 9.86
N LYS A 161 18.40 0.62 10.19
CA LYS A 161 19.42 0.91 11.21
C LYS A 161 18.83 1.06 12.61
N LEU A 162 17.52 1.26 12.72
CA LEU A 162 16.84 1.42 14.01
C LEU A 162 17.04 0.18 14.89
N PRO A 163 17.50 0.33 16.15
CA PRO A 163 17.77 -0.79 17.06
C PRO A 163 16.54 -1.69 17.26
N ILE A 164 15.36 -1.09 17.38
CA ILE A 164 14.09 -1.82 17.56
C ILE A 164 13.76 -2.70 16.35
N VAL A 165 14.01 -2.20 15.13
CA VAL A 165 13.78 -2.95 13.89
C VAL A 165 14.76 -4.12 13.80
N LYS A 166 16.04 -3.91 14.17
CA LYS A 166 17.03 -4.99 14.23
C LYS A 166 16.65 -6.06 15.24
N TYR A 167 16.22 -5.65 16.44
CA TYR A 167 15.79 -6.55 17.49
C TYR A 167 14.64 -7.46 17.02
N TYR A 168 13.55 -6.88 16.50
CA TYR A 168 12.40 -7.66 16.04
C TYR A 168 12.71 -8.53 14.82
N ARG A 169 13.53 -8.07 13.88
CA ARG A 169 13.96 -8.91 12.75
C ARG A 169 14.82 -10.09 13.19
N SER A 170 15.72 -9.88 14.15
CA SER A 170 16.52 -10.95 14.75
C SER A 170 15.64 -11.95 15.50
N LYS A 171 14.67 -11.45 16.27
CA LYS A 171 13.69 -12.27 17.01
C LYS A 171 12.86 -13.14 16.05
N ALA A 172 12.27 -12.54 15.01
CA ALA A 172 11.49 -13.25 14.01
C ALA A 172 12.32 -14.31 13.26
N ALA A 173 13.59 -14.01 12.93
CA ALA A 173 14.49 -14.99 12.31
C ALA A 173 14.81 -16.16 13.25
N SER A 174 15.00 -15.89 14.56
CA SER A 174 15.25 -16.91 15.57
C SER A 174 14.04 -17.83 15.77
N GLU A 175 12.85 -17.25 15.93
CA GLU A 175 11.59 -18.02 16.10
C GLU A 175 11.27 -18.85 14.85
N GLY A 176 11.50 -18.28 13.66
CA GLY A 176 11.37 -19.00 12.39
C GLY A 176 12.33 -20.19 12.26
N SER A 177 13.59 -20.02 12.64
CA SER A 177 14.61 -21.09 12.63
C SER A 177 14.25 -22.23 13.60
N LEU A 178 13.76 -21.88 14.79
CA LEU A 178 13.34 -22.86 15.80
C LEU A 178 12.16 -23.70 15.31
N MET A 179 11.17 -23.07 14.67
CA MET A 179 10.03 -23.76 14.07
C MET A 179 10.45 -24.68 12.91
N VAL A 180 11.41 -24.28 12.06
CA VAL A 180 11.93 -25.16 10.99
C VAL A 180 12.62 -26.38 11.58
N THR A 181 13.43 -26.18 12.62
CA THR A 181 14.14 -27.27 13.30
C THR A 181 13.16 -28.24 13.98
N ALA A 182 12.12 -27.72 14.64
CA ALA A 182 11.06 -28.53 15.23
C ALA A 182 10.27 -29.35 14.19
N ASN A 183 9.93 -28.74 13.04
CA ASN A 183 9.25 -29.45 11.95
C ASN A 183 10.13 -30.53 11.30
N LEU A 184 11.44 -30.29 11.16
CA LEU A 184 12.38 -31.29 10.67
C LEU A 184 12.49 -32.47 11.64
N ALA A 185 12.58 -32.20 12.95
CA ALA A 185 12.58 -33.24 13.97
C ALA A 185 11.27 -34.05 13.99
N ALA A 186 10.11 -33.39 13.92
CA ALA A 186 8.80 -34.05 13.84
C ALA A 186 8.65 -34.89 12.56
N GLY A 187 9.12 -34.39 11.41
CA GLY A 187 9.13 -35.13 10.15
C GLY A 187 10.07 -36.34 10.17
N GLU A 188 11.22 -36.24 10.86
CA GLU A 188 12.12 -37.37 11.07
C GLU A 188 11.51 -38.42 12.00
N ILE A 189 10.83 -38.01 13.08
CA ILE A 189 10.12 -38.90 14.02
C ILE A 189 8.94 -39.61 13.34
N GLN A 190 8.17 -38.91 12.51
CA GLN A 190 7.06 -39.49 11.73
C GLN A 190 7.55 -40.53 10.72
N ASN A 191 8.78 -40.39 10.23
CA ASN A 191 9.43 -41.36 9.36
C ASN A 191 10.01 -42.57 10.13
N ARG A 192 10.04 -42.53 11.48
CA ARG A 192 10.77 -43.49 12.32
C ARG A 192 9.96 -44.25 13.38
N SER A 193 8.65 -44.05 13.57
CA SER A 193 7.93 -44.82 14.60
C SER A 193 6.43 -45.10 14.36
N ASN A 194 6.09 -46.39 14.43
CA ASN A 194 4.81 -46.90 14.96
C ASN A 194 4.69 -46.53 16.46
N PRO A 195 3.48 -46.53 17.05
CA PRO A 195 3.11 -45.58 18.10
C PRO A 195 3.53 -46.02 19.51
N THR A 196 4.03 -45.08 20.32
CA THR A 196 3.78 -45.00 21.78
C THR A 196 4.21 -43.62 22.32
N SER A 197 3.24 -42.90 22.91
CA SER A 197 3.24 -42.03 24.11
C SER A 197 4.59 -41.45 24.60
N ASP A 198 4.74 -40.16 24.96
CA ASP A 198 3.90 -39.28 25.79
C ASP A 198 4.23 -37.78 25.54
N GLU A 199 3.23 -36.93 25.81
CA GLU A 199 3.26 -35.49 26.15
C GLU A 199 4.42 -34.62 25.62
N ASP A 200 4.31 -34.19 24.35
CA ASP A 200 5.15 -33.14 23.76
C ASP A 200 4.43 -31.76 23.87
N PRO A 201 5.15 -30.65 24.16
CA PRO A 201 4.53 -29.33 24.22
C PRO A 201 3.97 -28.98 22.85
N ALA A 202 2.70 -28.57 22.81
CA ALA A 202 1.90 -28.37 21.59
C ALA A 202 2.73 -27.80 20.42
N CYS A 203 3.08 -28.70 19.49
CA CYS A 203 3.73 -28.34 18.23
C CYS A 203 2.77 -27.43 17.46
N VAL A 204 3.06 -26.14 17.37
CA VAL A 204 2.31 -25.23 16.49
C VAL A 204 2.72 -25.55 15.06
N GLU A 205 2.00 -26.49 14.44
CA GLU A 205 2.22 -26.89 13.05
C GLU A 205 2.08 -25.69 12.12
N ARG A 206 3.05 -25.49 11.21
CA ARG A 206 3.00 -24.39 10.23
C ARG A 206 1.91 -24.66 9.21
N LEU A 207 0.74 -24.05 9.41
CA LEU A 207 -0.41 -24.14 8.50
C LEU A 207 -0.07 -23.64 7.09
N SER A 208 -0.59 -24.33 6.07
CA SER A 208 -0.52 -23.88 4.69
C SER A 208 -1.28 -22.56 4.49
N THR A 209 -0.86 -21.72 3.54
CA THR A 209 -1.57 -20.47 3.18
C THR A 209 -3.05 -20.71 2.91
N LYS A 210 -3.42 -21.86 2.32
CA LYS A 210 -4.83 -22.23 2.08
C LYS A 210 -5.59 -22.53 3.38
N GLN A 211 -4.96 -23.20 4.32
CA GLN A 211 -5.55 -23.52 5.63
C GLN A 211 -5.70 -22.26 6.47
N LEU A 212 -4.69 -21.37 6.47
CA LEU A 212 -4.76 -20.07 7.13
C LEU A 212 -5.89 -19.20 6.57
N LEU A 213 -6.08 -19.20 5.24
CA LEU A 213 -7.15 -18.43 4.60
C LEU A 213 -8.53 -19.00 4.91
N LEU A 214 -8.68 -20.33 4.95
CA LEU A 214 -9.92 -20.99 5.36
C LEU A 214 -10.25 -20.75 6.84
N GLN A 215 -9.24 -20.73 7.71
CA GLN A 215 -9.40 -20.48 9.13
C GLN A 215 -9.75 -19.01 9.43
N ASN A 216 -9.31 -18.08 8.58
CA ASN A 216 -9.55 -16.64 8.69
C ASN A 216 -10.48 -16.12 7.57
N ILE A 217 -11.43 -16.94 7.12
CA ILE A 217 -12.31 -16.61 6.00
C ILE A 217 -13.22 -15.42 6.31
N ASP A 218 -13.55 -15.24 7.58
CA ASP A 218 -14.23 -14.10 8.18
C ASP A 218 -13.45 -12.79 7.95
N TYR A 219 -12.14 -12.77 8.20
CA TYR A 219 -11.29 -11.62 7.89
C TYR A 219 -11.15 -11.37 6.38
N ALA A 220 -11.10 -12.43 5.57
CA ALA A 220 -11.06 -12.30 4.12
C ALA A 220 -12.37 -11.73 3.55
N LEU A 221 -13.51 -12.16 4.10
CA LEU A 221 -14.84 -11.61 3.80
C LEU A 221 -14.95 -10.15 4.25
N ASP A 222 -14.45 -9.81 5.44
CA ASP A 222 -14.42 -8.44 5.94
C ASP A 222 -13.57 -7.53 5.05
N MET A 223 -12.36 -7.97 4.65
CA MET A 223 -11.52 -7.24 3.69
C MET A 223 -12.25 -7.03 2.35
N PHE A 224 -12.97 -8.05 1.86
CA PHE A 224 -13.76 -7.94 0.63
C PHE A 224 -14.95 -6.97 0.77
N LEU A 225 -15.62 -6.95 1.93
CA LEU A 225 -16.70 -6.03 2.24
C LEU A 225 -16.20 -4.59 2.37
N ILE A 226 -15.11 -4.37 3.10
CA ILE A 226 -14.42 -3.07 3.20
C ILE A 226 -14.03 -2.57 1.81
N TYR A 227 -13.50 -3.45 0.95
CA TYR A 227 -13.13 -3.11 -0.40
C TYR A 227 -14.32 -2.66 -1.25
N LYS A 228 -15.46 -3.38 -1.17
CA LYS A 228 -16.71 -2.93 -1.79
C LYS A 228 -17.09 -1.55 -1.26
N VAL A 229 -17.09 -1.37 0.06
CA VAL A 229 -17.41 -0.10 0.73
C VAL A 229 -16.41 1.00 0.43
N LEU A 230 -15.20 0.74 -0.06
CA LEU A 230 -14.27 1.77 -0.53
C LEU A 230 -14.53 2.19 -1.98
N ILE A 231 -14.91 1.24 -2.83
CA ILE A 231 -15.21 1.50 -4.24
C ILE A 231 -16.58 2.21 -4.40
N PHE A 232 -17.59 1.77 -3.66
CA PHE A 232 -18.97 2.25 -3.85
C PHE A 232 -19.15 3.74 -3.49
N PRO A 233 -18.65 4.28 -2.36
CA PRO A 233 -18.72 5.71 -2.05
C PRO A 233 -17.83 6.55 -2.95
N GLY A 234 -16.65 6.06 -3.36
CA GLY A 234 -15.83 6.76 -4.37
C GLY A 234 -16.53 6.89 -5.72
N PHE A 235 -17.44 5.96 -6.04
CA PHE A 235 -18.29 6.01 -7.22
C PHE A 235 -19.57 6.86 -7.00
N LEU A 236 -20.14 6.87 -5.79
CA LEU A 236 -21.41 7.51 -5.45
C LEU A 236 -21.31 8.96 -4.94
N ALA A 237 -20.19 9.34 -4.30
CA ALA A 237 -20.04 10.66 -3.66
C ALA A 237 -20.10 11.83 -4.66
N GLU A 238 -19.83 11.57 -5.93
CA GLU A 238 -19.85 12.57 -7.00
C GLU A 238 -21.19 12.66 -7.75
N ASP A 239 -22.22 11.88 -7.37
CA ASP A 239 -23.59 12.01 -7.89
C ASP A 239 -24.51 12.83 -6.94
N THR A 240 -23.92 13.72 -6.13
CA THR A 240 -24.70 14.72 -5.39
C THR A 240 -24.92 15.93 -6.28
N GLY A 241 -26.11 16.02 -6.89
CA GLY A 241 -26.49 17.10 -7.79
C GLY A 241 -26.31 18.52 -7.23
N SER A 242 -26.19 19.50 -8.13
CA SER A 242 -26.12 20.96 -7.91
C SER A 242 -25.84 21.40 -6.47
N HIS A 243 -24.61 21.23 -6.01
CA HIS A 243 -24.13 21.85 -4.78
C HIS A 243 -23.67 23.30 -5.06
N SER A 244 -23.90 24.20 -4.10
CA SER A 244 -23.50 25.62 -4.16
C SER A 244 -21.99 25.86 -4.22
N LEU A 245 -21.19 24.79 -4.27
CA LEU A 245 -19.72 24.83 -4.26
C LEU A 245 -19.10 25.06 -5.65
N GLY A 246 -19.86 24.97 -6.74
CA GLY A 246 -19.31 25.14 -8.11
C GLY A 246 -18.60 23.87 -8.63
N PRO A 247 -17.68 23.97 -9.61
CA PRO A 247 -17.03 22.83 -10.27
C PRO A 247 -15.95 22.17 -9.38
N TRP A 248 -16.38 21.58 -8.26
CA TRP A 248 -15.57 20.68 -7.44
C TRP A 248 -15.68 19.25 -7.94
#